data_AF-A0A1J4THH8-F1
#
_entry.id   AF-A0A1J4THH8-F1
#
_cell.length_a   1.000
_cell.length_b   1.000
_cell.length_c   1.000
_cell.angle_alpha   90.00
_cell.angle_beta   90.00
_cell.angle_gamma   90.00
#
_symmetry.space_group_name_H-M   'P 1'
#
loop_
_entity.id
_entity.type
_entity.pdbx_description
1 polymer ?
#
loop_
_entity_poly.entity_id
_entity_poly.type
_entity_poly.pdbx_seq_one_letter_code
_entity_poly.pdbx_strand_id
1 'polypeptide(L)'
;NLIKYRSNWIYVIAVLIFISFTDYFPGYFIYALTIISVVIPFTLMFLNDKISKNDISNFVLSIIYVILPFGLLIRIPFIHSSYSPSDGNYNPTLIIAAFILIWTNDTFAYIVGKSIGKHKLIERISPNKTIEGFIGGIMATNIIGYIMSTYYPAELGMLHWFIFANICGILAVMGDLVESKFKRLAHVKDSAKVIPGHGGFLDRLDSLILVAPFVYLFLQLVK
;
A
#
# COMPACT_ATOMS: atom_id res chain seq x y z
N ASN A 1 4.28 11.85 -15.14
CA ASN A 1 5.32 11.52 -16.15
C ASN A 1 5.66 10.05 -16.17
N LEU A 2 5.46 9.34 -15.05
CA LEU A 2 5.59 7.89 -14.96
C LEU A 2 4.60 7.13 -15.86
N ILE A 3 3.35 7.60 -15.88
CA ILE A 3 2.25 7.03 -16.66
C ILE A 3 1.64 8.18 -17.45
N LYS A 4 1.61 8.06 -18.78
CA LYS A 4 0.93 8.99 -19.69
C LYS A 4 -0.05 8.20 -20.51
N TYR A 5 -1.30 8.63 -20.49
CA TYR A 5 -2.35 8.05 -21.29
C TYR A 5 -2.77 8.97 -22.41
N ARG A 6 -2.95 8.37 -23.59
CA ARG A 6 -3.47 9.07 -24.76
C ARG A 6 -5.00 9.07 -24.83
N SER A 7 -5.66 8.20 -24.06
CA SER A 7 -7.10 7.94 -24.11
C SER A 7 -7.80 8.25 -22.78
N ASN A 8 -8.91 8.99 -22.84
CA ASN A 8 -9.72 9.35 -21.67
C ASN A 8 -10.60 8.21 -21.16
N TRP A 9 -10.80 7.15 -21.95
CA TRP A 9 -11.57 5.96 -21.56
C TRP A 9 -11.04 5.26 -20.31
N ILE A 10 -9.77 5.49 -20.00
CA ILE A 10 -9.07 4.93 -18.86
C ILE A 10 -9.65 5.46 -17.55
N TYR A 11 -10.02 6.73 -17.50
CA TYR A 11 -10.67 7.32 -16.33
C TYR A 11 -12.08 6.74 -16.14
N VAL A 12 -12.81 6.48 -17.22
CA VAL A 12 -14.14 5.87 -17.17
C VAL A 12 -14.04 4.44 -16.64
N ILE A 13 -13.11 3.63 -17.15
CA ILE A 13 -12.90 2.25 -16.67
C ILE A 13 -12.42 2.27 -15.21
N ALA A 14 -11.56 3.20 -14.83
CA ALA A 14 -11.12 3.37 -13.45
C ALA A 14 -12.30 3.65 -12.51
N VAL A 15 -13.22 4.54 -12.91
CA VAL A 15 -14.44 4.84 -12.16
C VAL A 15 -15.37 3.63 -12.09
N LEU A 16 -15.52 2.87 -13.18
CA LEU A 16 -16.34 1.65 -13.17
C LEU A 16 -15.76 0.56 -12.25
N ILE A 17 -14.44 0.37 -12.26
CA ILE A 17 -13.74 -0.53 -11.33
C ILE A 17 -13.87 -0.02 -9.90
N PHE A 18 -13.78 1.29 -9.69
CA PHE A 18 -13.97 1.89 -8.37
C PHE A 18 -15.40 1.66 -7.85
N ILE A 19 -16.41 1.81 -8.71
CA ILE A 19 -17.81 1.47 -8.40
C ILE A 19 -17.94 -0.03 -8.09
N SER A 20 -17.11 -0.91 -8.66
CA SER A 20 -17.23 -2.34 -8.34
C SER A 20 -16.79 -2.74 -6.93
N PHE A 21 -16.11 -1.84 -6.21
CA PHE A 21 -15.85 -2.00 -4.78
C PHE A 21 -17.01 -1.57 -3.89
N THR A 22 -18.11 -1.07 -4.47
CA THR A 22 -19.39 -0.86 -3.75
C THR A 22 -20.19 -2.17 -3.68
N ASP A 23 -21.25 -2.21 -2.87
CA ASP A 23 -21.95 -3.44 -2.49
C ASP A 23 -22.76 -4.13 -3.58
N TYR A 24 -22.71 -3.59 -4.80
CA TYR A 24 -23.36 -4.18 -5.95
C TYR A 24 -22.66 -5.47 -6.44
N PHE A 25 -21.44 -5.78 -5.97
CA PHE A 25 -20.68 -6.95 -6.40
C PHE A 25 -20.54 -8.03 -5.32
N PRO A 26 -20.63 -9.32 -5.70
CA PRO A 26 -20.54 -10.42 -4.75
C PRO A 26 -19.12 -10.55 -4.16
N GLY A 27 -19.01 -10.95 -2.89
CA GLY A 27 -17.74 -10.98 -2.15
C GLY A 27 -16.61 -11.80 -2.81
N TYR A 28 -16.93 -12.89 -3.50
CA TYR A 28 -15.93 -13.69 -4.23
C TYR A 28 -15.24 -12.91 -5.36
N PHE A 29 -15.95 -11.96 -5.98
CA PHE A 29 -15.37 -11.10 -7.01
C PHE A 29 -14.32 -10.17 -6.41
N ILE A 30 -14.61 -9.61 -5.23
CA ILE A 30 -13.66 -8.76 -4.50
C ILE A 30 -12.44 -9.56 -4.09
N TYR A 31 -12.59 -10.80 -3.60
CA TYR A 31 -11.44 -11.66 -3.27
C TYR A 31 -10.55 -11.95 -4.47
N ALA A 32 -11.13 -12.23 -5.64
CA ALA A 32 -10.36 -12.41 -6.87
C ALA A 32 -9.56 -11.14 -7.22
N LEU A 33 -10.18 -9.95 -7.12
CA LEU A 33 -9.50 -8.67 -7.32
C LEU A 33 -8.40 -8.43 -6.30
N THR A 34 -8.61 -8.81 -5.04
CA THR A 34 -7.58 -8.69 -3.99
C THR A 34 -6.38 -9.59 -4.28
N ILE A 35 -6.59 -10.84 -4.68
CA ILE A 35 -5.50 -11.76 -5.06
C ILE A 35 -4.71 -11.17 -6.23
N ILE A 36 -5.39 -10.65 -7.25
CA ILE A 36 -4.76 -9.98 -8.39
C ILE A 36 -3.89 -8.79 -7.93
N SER A 37 -4.42 -7.96 -7.03
CA SER A 37 -3.71 -6.80 -6.48
C SER A 37 -2.53 -7.14 -5.57
N VAL A 38 -2.47 -8.36 -5.03
CA VAL A 38 -1.31 -8.87 -4.28
C VAL A 38 -0.28 -9.48 -5.22
N VAL A 39 -0.70 -10.45 -6.04
CA VAL A 39 0.19 -11.30 -6.82
C VAL A 39 0.94 -10.51 -7.88
N ILE A 40 0.28 -9.58 -8.57
CA ILE A 40 0.88 -8.89 -9.70
C ILE A 40 1.93 -7.85 -9.26
N PRO A 41 1.66 -6.91 -8.32
CA PRO A 41 2.70 -6.02 -7.83
C PRO A 41 3.87 -6.76 -7.19
N PHE A 42 3.58 -7.84 -6.44
CA PHE A 42 4.60 -8.66 -5.81
C PHE A 42 5.48 -9.38 -6.83
N THR A 43 4.89 -10.00 -7.87
CA THR A 43 5.69 -10.64 -8.94
C THR A 43 6.52 -9.64 -9.75
N LEU A 44 5.98 -8.46 -10.05
CA LEU A 44 6.71 -7.37 -10.73
C LEU A 44 7.92 -6.87 -9.92
N MET A 45 7.91 -7.03 -8.59
CA MET A 45 9.08 -6.75 -7.75
C MET A 45 10.26 -7.67 -8.10
N PHE A 46 10.00 -8.95 -8.40
CA PHE A 46 11.03 -9.96 -8.67
C PHE A 46 11.41 -10.07 -10.16
N LEU A 47 10.54 -9.65 -11.08
CA LEU A 47 10.86 -9.66 -12.50
C LEU A 47 11.87 -8.55 -12.85
N ASN A 48 12.91 -8.90 -13.59
CA ASN A 48 13.98 -7.98 -14.00
C ASN A 48 13.64 -7.18 -15.28
N ASP A 49 12.37 -7.22 -15.68
CA ASP A 49 12.00 -6.88 -17.05
C ASP A 49 11.85 -5.38 -17.29
N LYS A 50 12.21 -4.99 -18.52
CA LYS A 50 11.82 -3.71 -19.10
C LYS A 50 10.30 -3.67 -19.13
N ILE A 51 9.68 -2.73 -18.41
CA ILE A 51 8.26 -2.46 -18.56
C ILE A 51 8.01 -2.15 -20.03
N SER A 52 7.17 -2.97 -20.68
CA SER A 52 6.78 -2.75 -22.06
C SER A 52 6.14 -1.37 -22.17
N LYS A 53 6.70 -0.50 -23.02
CA LYS A 53 6.19 0.87 -23.24
C LYS A 53 4.92 0.89 -24.10
N ASN A 54 4.12 -0.17 -24.05
CA ASN A 54 2.85 -0.25 -24.76
C ASN A 54 1.75 0.32 -23.86
N ASP A 55 0.85 1.12 -24.44
CA ASP A 55 -0.24 1.79 -23.73
C ASP A 55 -1.12 0.80 -22.93
N ILE A 56 -1.32 -0.42 -23.46
CA ILE A 56 -2.08 -1.49 -22.82
C ILE A 56 -1.39 -2.00 -21.54
N SER A 57 -0.06 -2.17 -21.57
CA SER A 57 0.68 -2.65 -20.40
C SER A 57 0.67 -1.61 -19.28
N ASN A 58 0.89 -0.35 -19.62
CA ASN A 58 0.79 0.76 -18.66
C ASN A 58 -0.62 0.86 -18.05
N PHE A 59 -1.65 0.68 -18.89
CA PHE A 59 -3.05 0.68 -18.48
C PHE A 59 -3.36 -0.42 -17.46
N VAL A 60 -3.01 -1.67 -17.78
CA VAL A 60 -3.18 -2.82 -16.90
C VAL A 60 -2.42 -2.60 -15.58
N LEU A 61 -1.19 -2.11 -15.65
CA LEU A 61 -0.40 -1.78 -14.46
C LEU A 61 -1.05 -0.72 -13.58
N SER A 62 -1.67 0.32 -14.14
CA SER A 62 -2.32 1.35 -13.32
C SER A 62 -3.60 0.88 -12.66
N ILE A 63 -4.36 0.00 -13.33
CA ILE A 63 -5.51 -0.63 -12.69
C ILE A 63 -5.06 -1.44 -11.48
N ILE A 64 -4.07 -2.30 -11.68
CA ILE A 64 -3.68 -3.27 -10.66
C ILE A 64 -2.87 -2.64 -9.53
N TYR A 65 -1.99 -1.69 -9.86
CA TYR A 65 -1.08 -1.06 -8.89
C TYR A 65 -1.70 0.15 -8.20
N VAL A 66 -2.62 0.88 -8.84
CA VAL A 66 -3.20 2.09 -8.25
C VAL A 66 -4.66 1.85 -7.89
N ILE A 67 -5.50 1.54 -8.86
CA ILE A 67 -6.96 1.57 -8.67
C ILE A 67 -7.43 0.47 -7.71
N LEU A 68 -6.95 -0.77 -7.86
CA LEU A 68 -7.38 -1.89 -6.99
C LEU A 68 -6.98 -1.67 -5.51
N PRO A 69 -5.73 -1.33 -5.16
CA PRO A 69 -5.36 -1.04 -3.78
C PRO A 69 -6.17 0.08 -3.13
N PHE A 70 -6.43 1.17 -3.86
CA PHE A 70 -7.27 2.27 -3.33
C PHE A 70 -8.72 1.84 -3.12
N GLY A 71 -9.28 1.01 -4.02
CA GLY A 71 -10.62 0.43 -3.83
C GLY A 71 -10.71 -0.43 -2.56
N LEU A 72 -9.67 -1.22 -2.28
CA LEU A 72 -9.60 -2.06 -1.08
C LEU A 72 -9.47 -1.26 0.22
N LEU A 73 -8.76 -0.14 0.21
CA LEU A 73 -8.69 0.75 1.38
C LEU A 73 -10.04 1.27 1.81
N ILE A 74 -10.89 1.62 0.84
CA ILE A 74 -12.24 2.13 1.11
C ILE A 74 -13.10 1.06 1.78
N ARG A 75 -12.81 -0.23 1.55
CA ARG A 75 -13.55 -1.33 2.16
C ARG A 75 -13.13 -1.64 3.58
N ILE A 76 -11.91 -1.28 3.99
CA ILE A 76 -11.38 -1.57 5.34
C ILE A 76 -12.34 -1.10 6.45
N PRO A 77 -12.87 0.14 6.43
CA PRO A 77 -13.78 0.63 7.48
C PRO A 77 -15.13 -0.10 7.57
N PHE A 78 -15.47 -0.91 6.57
CA PHE A 78 -16.72 -1.66 6.49
C PHE A 78 -16.54 -3.16 6.78
N ILE A 79 -15.30 -3.60 7.03
CA ILE A 79 -15.00 -4.98 7.44
C ILE A 79 -15.63 -5.19 8.83
N HIS A 80 -16.67 -6.04 8.91
CA HIS A 80 -17.51 -6.36 10.09
C HIS A 80 -18.65 -5.41 10.45
N SER A 81 -19.24 -4.75 9.46
CA SER A 81 -20.69 -4.59 9.55
C SER A 81 -21.31 -5.97 9.29
N SER A 82 -21.97 -6.60 10.27
CA SER A 82 -22.76 -7.84 10.07
C SER A 82 -23.98 -7.64 9.14
N TYR A 83 -23.98 -6.52 8.44
CA TYR A 83 -25.04 -5.93 7.68
C TYR A 83 -24.35 -5.10 6.59
N SER A 84 -24.97 -5.04 5.43
CA SER A 84 -24.47 -4.37 4.24
C SER A 84 -23.93 -2.95 4.55
N PRO A 85 -22.95 -2.39 3.83
CA PRO A 85 -22.50 -1.00 4.04
C PRO A 85 -23.59 0.08 3.92
N SER A 86 -24.79 -0.30 3.51
CA SER A 86 -26.03 0.48 3.65
C SER A 86 -26.51 0.68 5.11
N ASP A 87 -26.06 -0.14 6.06
CA ASP A 87 -26.50 -0.11 7.46
C ASP A 87 -25.69 0.86 8.34
N GLY A 88 -24.71 1.55 7.74
CA GLY A 88 -24.12 2.77 8.32
C GLY A 88 -23.05 2.58 9.40
N ASN A 89 -22.64 1.35 9.74
CA ASN A 89 -21.59 1.11 10.73
C ASN A 89 -20.19 1.24 10.13
N TYR A 90 -19.79 2.49 9.89
CA TYR A 90 -18.44 2.88 9.49
C TYR A 90 -17.48 2.86 10.69
N ASN A 91 -16.42 2.06 10.64
CA ASN A 91 -15.37 2.03 11.66
C ASN A 91 -14.01 2.46 11.09
N PRO A 92 -13.57 3.72 11.32
CA PRO A 92 -12.32 4.22 10.76
C PRO A 92 -11.06 3.74 11.49
N THR A 93 -11.19 3.03 12.61
CA THR A 93 -10.08 2.79 13.53
C THR A 93 -8.93 2.04 12.86
N LEU A 94 -9.25 0.96 12.13
CA LEU A 94 -8.24 0.11 11.49
C LEU A 94 -7.53 0.79 10.32
N ILE A 95 -8.26 1.59 9.52
CA ILE A 95 -7.63 2.34 8.42
C ILE A 95 -6.71 3.43 8.98
N ILE A 96 -7.14 4.17 10.02
CA ILE A 96 -6.32 5.18 10.68
C ILE A 96 -5.08 4.52 11.31
N ALA A 97 -5.25 3.37 11.96
CA ALA A 97 -4.13 2.62 12.52
C ALA A 97 -3.11 2.20 11.45
N ALA A 98 -3.56 1.75 10.27
CA ALA A 98 -2.66 1.45 9.15
C ALA A 98 -1.84 2.67 8.73
N PHE A 99 -2.48 3.85 8.58
CA PHE A 99 -1.76 5.10 8.28
C PHE A 99 -0.73 5.46 9.33
N ILE A 100 -1.12 5.40 10.62
CA ILE A 100 -0.21 5.70 11.73
C ILE A 100 0.99 4.77 11.72
N LEU A 101 0.78 3.46 11.50
CA LEU A 101 1.86 2.47 11.44
C LEU A 101 2.78 2.72 10.25
N ILE A 102 2.26 3.00 9.06
CA ILE A 102 3.06 3.32 7.87
C ILE A 102 3.90 4.57 8.11
N TRP A 103 3.28 5.67 8.55
CA TRP A 103 4.00 6.93 8.79
C TRP A 103 5.03 6.82 9.92
N THR A 104 4.73 6.04 10.95
CA THR A 104 5.70 5.70 12.00
C THR A 104 6.87 4.94 11.40
N ASN A 105 6.62 3.93 10.56
CA ASN A 105 7.68 3.17 9.91
C ASN A 105 8.61 4.08 9.12
N ASP A 106 8.06 4.90 8.22
CA ASP A 106 8.86 5.76 7.35
C ASP A 106 9.70 6.76 8.16
N THR A 107 9.11 7.32 9.22
CA THR A 107 9.78 8.28 10.11
C THR A 107 10.94 7.62 10.85
N PHE A 108 10.69 6.48 11.50
CA PHE A 108 11.73 5.80 12.28
C PHE A 108 12.76 5.11 11.40
N ALA A 109 12.37 4.60 10.23
CA ALA A 109 13.31 4.07 9.26
C ALA A 109 14.27 5.15 8.74
N TYR A 110 13.76 6.37 8.51
CA TYR A 110 14.60 7.51 8.18
C TYR A 110 15.52 7.93 9.34
N ILE A 111 14.98 8.10 10.55
CA ILE A 111 15.76 8.55 11.71
C ILE A 111 16.87 7.55 12.05
N VAL A 112 16.53 6.27 12.20
CA VAL A 112 17.50 5.22 12.52
C VAL A 112 18.47 5.03 11.38
N GLY A 113 17.98 5.00 10.13
CA GLY A 113 18.82 4.82 8.96
C GLY A 113 19.83 5.96 8.76
N LYS A 114 19.46 7.20 9.06
CA LYS A 114 20.35 8.36 8.99
C LYS A 114 21.34 8.42 10.16
N SER A 115 20.92 7.99 11.35
CA SER A 115 21.72 8.15 12.57
C SER A 115 22.78 7.05 12.72
N ILE A 116 22.42 5.80 12.42
CA ILE A 116 23.27 4.62 12.66
C ILE A 116 23.39 3.68 11.47
N GLY A 117 22.74 3.99 10.34
CA GLY A 117 22.71 3.11 9.17
C GLY A 117 24.08 2.97 8.51
N LYS A 118 24.52 1.72 8.34
CA LYS A 118 25.79 1.37 7.70
C LYS A 118 25.57 0.49 6.48
N HIS A 119 24.61 -0.44 6.55
CA HIS A 119 24.37 -1.42 5.49
C HIS A 119 23.23 -0.97 4.60
N LYS A 120 23.49 -0.84 3.29
CA LYS A 120 22.47 -0.47 2.31
C LYS A 120 21.49 -1.61 2.09
N LEU A 121 20.20 -1.28 2.01
CA LEU A 121 19.14 -2.27 1.80
C LEU A 121 19.11 -2.74 0.34
N ILE A 122 18.91 -1.81 -0.61
CA ILE A 122 18.99 -2.09 -2.06
C ILE A 122 19.58 -0.87 -2.77
N GLU A 123 20.91 -0.82 -2.86
CA GLU A 123 21.64 0.36 -3.37
C GLU A 123 21.25 0.75 -4.81
N ARG A 124 21.04 -0.25 -5.68
CA ARG A 124 20.66 -0.02 -7.09
C ARG A 124 19.32 0.70 -7.26
N ILE A 125 18.39 0.50 -6.33
CA ILE A 125 17.02 1.03 -6.43
C ILE A 125 16.89 2.29 -5.57
N SER A 126 17.31 2.20 -4.30
CA SER A 126 17.22 3.27 -3.32
C SER A 126 18.50 3.35 -2.48
N PRO A 127 19.48 4.21 -2.86
CA PRO A 127 20.80 4.27 -2.23
C PRO A 127 20.78 4.81 -0.79
N ASN A 128 19.67 5.42 -0.37
CA ASN A 128 19.56 6.03 0.96
C ASN A 128 18.93 5.07 2.00
N LYS A 129 18.32 3.97 1.59
CA LYS A 129 17.72 3.01 2.53
C LYS A 129 18.77 2.08 3.13
N THR A 130 18.67 1.85 4.43
CA THR A 130 19.59 0.99 5.18
C THR A 130 18.84 -0.13 5.91
N ILE A 131 19.54 -1.23 6.17
CA ILE A 131 19.00 -2.38 6.92
C ILE A 131 18.67 -1.98 8.36
N GLU A 132 19.53 -1.17 8.98
CA GLU A 132 19.30 -0.66 10.33
C GLU A 132 18.07 0.24 10.39
N GLY A 133 17.87 1.08 9.37
CA GLY A 133 16.64 1.86 9.22
C GLY A 133 15.41 0.95 9.13
N PHE A 134 15.45 -0.07 8.27
CA PHE A 134 14.35 -1.04 8.13
C PHE A 134 13.99 -1.72 9.46
N ILE A 135 14.99 -2.20 10.21
CA ILE A 135 14.79 -2.82 11.53
C ILE A 135 14.21 -1.80 12.52
N GLY A 136 14.74 -0.57 12.54
CA GLY A 136 14.25 0.51 13.38
C GLY A 136 12.79 0.87 13.11
N GLY A 137 12.40 0.92 11.84
CA GLY A 137 11.01 1.12 11.41
C GLY A 137 10.10 0.00 11.91
N ILE A 138 10.49 -1.26 11.76
CA ILE A 138 9.72 -2.43 12.26
C ILE A 138 9.58 -2.42 13.78
N MET A 139 10.65 -2.10 14.51
CA MET A 139 10.58 -2.02 15.97
C MET A 139 9.60 -0.93 16.40
N ALA A 140 9.66 0.24 15.76
CA ALA A 140 8.73 1.34 16.04
C ALA A 140 7.28 0.98 15.72
N THR A 141 7.01 0.32 14.58
CA THR A 141 5.64 -0.12 14.27
C THR A 141 5.13 -1.17 15.24
N ASN A 142 5.97 -2.09 15.71
CA ASN A 142 5.56 -3.08 16.72
C ASN A 142 5.26 -2.41 18.08
N ILE A 143 6.02 -1.39 18.48
CA ILE A 143 5.72 -0.59 19.68
C ILE A 143 4.36 0.10 19.55
N ILE A 144 4.10 0.74 18.41
CA ILE A 144 2.79 1.36 18.14
C ILE A 144 1.68 0.31 18.06
N GLY A 145 1.93 -0.86 17.46
CA GLY A 145 0.99 -1.97 17.42
C GLY A 145 0.61 -2.46 18.82
N TYR A 146 1.59 -2.57 19.72
CA TYR A 146 1.34 -2.88 21.14
C TYR A 146 0.48 -1.81 21.80
N ILE A 147 0.78 -0.51 21.60
CA ILE A 147 -0.03 0.60 22.11
C ILE A 147 -1.47 0.50 21.56
N MET A 148 -1.64 0.28 20.25
CA MET A 148 -2.98 0.13 19.67
C MET A 148 -3.74 -1.06 20.26
N SER A 149 -3.04 -2.15 20.61
CA SER A 149 -3.68 -3.31 21.24
C SER A 149 -4.24 -3.04 22.64
N THR A 150 -3.66 -2.07 23.38
CA THR A 150 -4.16 -1.71 24.72
C THR A 150 -5.32 -0.72 24.65
N TYR A 151 -5.32 0.20 23.68
CA TYR A 151 -6.41 1.18 23.50
C TYR A 151 -7.59 0.64 22.68
N TYR A 152 -7.35 -0.28 21.74
CA TYR A 152 -8.36 -0.85 20.85
C TYR A 152 -8.40 -2.39 20.90
N PRO A 153 -8.59 -3.00 22.09
CA PRO A 153 -8.64 -4.45 22.24
C PRO A 153 -9.89 -5.07 21.60
N ALA A 154 -10.97 -4.29 21.42
CA ALA A 154 -12.19 -4.73 20.75
C ALA A 154 -12.03 -4.82 19.22
N GLU A 155 -11.04 -4.13 18.64
CA GLU A 155 -10.83 -4.15 17.19
C GLU A 155 -10.04 -5.38 16.75
N LEU A 156 -8.94 -5.67 17.45
CA LEU A 156 -8.08 -6.82 17.20
C LEU A 156 -7.51 -7.30 18.53
N GLY A 157 -7.34 -8.61 18.67
CA GLY A 157 -6.57 -9.17 19.79
C GLY A 157 -5.10 -8.78 19.70
N MET A 158 -4.37 -8.83 20.82
CA MET A 158 -2.95 -8.44 20.91
C MET A 158 -2.07 -9.09 19.83
N LEU A 159 -2.19 -10.41 19.63
CA LEU A 159 -1.45 -11.12 18.59
C LEU A 159 -1.76 -10.57 17.18
N HIS A 160 -3.03 -10.29 16.90
CA HIS A 160 -3.46 -9.76 15.61
C HIS A 160 -2.98 -8.32 15.39
N TRP A 161 -2.91 -7.49 16.43
CA TRP A 161 -2.28 -6.17 16.36
C TRP A 161 -0.78 -6.24 16.03
N PHE A 162 -0.05 -7.21 16.60
CA PHE A 162 1.34 -7.44 16.23
C PHE A 162 1.48 -7.89 14.78
N ILE A 163 0.65 -8.84 14.32
CA ILE A 163 0.67 -9.27 12.91
C ILE A 163 0.35 -8.08 11.98
N PHE A 164 -0.67 -7.29 12.32
CA PHE A 164 -1.06 -6.09 11.58
C PHE A 164 0.09 -5.06 11.49
N ALA A 165 0.80 -4.82 12.60
CA ALA A 165 1.95 -3.91 12.65
C ALA A 165 3.13 -4.42 11.81
N ASN A 166 3.37 -5.73 11.76
CA ASN A 166 4.42 -6.32 10.92
C ASN A 166 4.05 -6.28 9.43
N ILE A 167 2.79 -6.55 9.07
CA ILE A 167 2.29 -6.38 7.70
C ILE A 167 2.52 -4.94 7.25
N CYS A 168 2.05 -3.95 8.02
CA CYS A 168 2.24 -2.54 7.68
C CYS A 168 3.72 -2.16 7.60
N GLY A 169 4.53 -2.57 8.58
CA GLY A 169 5.94 -2.16 8.64
C GLY A 169 6.82 -2.76 7.55
N ILE A 170 6.63 -4.04 7.22
CA ILE A 170 7.41 -4.71 6.17
C ILE A 170 6.97 -4.21 4.79
N LEU A 171 5.66 -4.22 4.53
CA LEU A 171 5.14 -3.87 3.21
C LEU A 171 5.23 -2.39 2.90
N ALA A 172 5.25 -1.50 3.90
CA ALA A 172 5.50 -0.09 3.67
C ALA A 172 6.87 0.14 3.00
N VAL A 173 7.92 -0.51 3.53
CA VAL A 173 9.27 -0.39 2.95
C VAL A 173 9.35 -1.05 1.58
N MET A 174 8.70 -2.21 1.41
CA MET A 174 8.63 -2.89 0.11
C MET A 174 7.87 -2.07 -0.93
N GLY A 175 6.78 -1.40 -0.56
CA GLY A 175 5.97 -0.55 -1.45
C GLY A 175 6.77 0.61 -2.04
N ASP A 176 7.49 1.36 -1.20
CA ASP A 176 8.40 2.43 -1.66
C ASP A 176 9.53 1.86 -2.55
N LEU A 177 10.08 0.68 -2.23
CA LEU A 177 11.07 0.03 -3.10
C LEU A 177 10.50 -0.33 -4.48
N VAL A 178 9.25 -0.81 -4.55
CA VAL A 178 8.56 -1.11 -5.81
C VAL A 178 8.34 0.17 -6.61
N GLU A 179 7.86 1.25 -6.00
CA GLU A 179 7.66 2.52 -6.69
C GLU A 179 9.00 3.11 -7.16
N SER A 180 10.02 3.09 -6.29
CA SER A 180 11.38 3.49 -6.63
C SER A 180 11.92 2.69 -7.82
N LYS A 181 11.66 1.38 -7.90
CA LYS A 181 12.04 0.55 -9.06
C LYS A 181 11.32 1.01 -10.33
N PHE A 182 10.02 1.25 -10.28
CA PHE A 182 9.26 1.75 -11.42
C PHE A 182 9.75 3.12 -11.90
N LYS A 183 10.11 4.02 -10.98
CA LYS A 183 10.72 5.32 -11.30
C LYS A 183 12.04 5.15 -12.07
N ARG A 184 12.90 4.22 -11.64
CA ARG A 184 14.17 3.91 -12.35
C ARG A 184 13.94 3.30 -13.73
N LEU A 185 13.00 2.37 -13.87
CA LEU A 185 12.65 1.76 -15.16
C LEU A 185 12.07 2.79 -16.15
N ALA A 186 11.35 3.78 -15.65
CA ALA A 186 10.81 4.88 -16.44
C ALA A 186 11.81 6.03 -16.67
N HIS A 187 13.05 5.93 -16.16
CA HIS A 187 14.07 6.99 -16.21
C HIS A 187 13.61 8.33 -15.63
N VAL A 188 12.76 8.30 -14.60
CA VAL A 188 12.30 9.49 -13.87
C VAL A 188 12.69 9.40 -12.40
N LYS A 189 12.72 10.56 -11.73
CA LYS A 189 12.96 10.63 -10.28
C LYS A 189 11.66 10.69 -9.49
N ASP A 190 10.69 11.48 -9.97
CA ASP A 190 9.40 11.72 -9.33
C ASP A 190 8.27 11.21 -10.24
N SER A 191 7.19 10.69 -9.65
CA SER A 191 6.06 10.12 -10.40
C SER A 191 5.34 11.17 -11.28
N ALA A 192 5.19 12.38 -10.73
CA ALA A 192 4.65 13.56 -11.41
C ALA A 192 5.22 14.86 -10.79
N LYS A 193 4.91 16.01 -11.39
CA LYS A 193 5.23 17.34 -10.85
C LYS A 193 3.94 18.08 -10.50
N VAL A 194 3.12 17.46 -9.65
CA VAL A 194 1.80 18.00 -9.29
C VAL A 194 1.88 18.84 -8.03
N ILE A 195 2.70 18.41 -7.05
CA ILE A 195 2.85 19.12 -5.79
C ILE A 195 4.19 19.87 -5.80
N PRO A 196 4.18 21.22 -5.77
CA PRO A 196 5.40 22.02 -5.78
C PRO A 196 6.37 21.58 -4.67
N GLY A 197 7.59 21.17 -5.05
CA GLY A 197 8.62 20.72 -4.10
C GLY A 197 8.40 19.35 -3.46
N HIS A 198 7.31 18.63 -3.77
CA HIS A 198 6.95 17.36 -3.09
C HIS A 198 6.78 16.16 -4.03
N GLY A 199 6.87 16.37 -5.35
CA GLY A 199 6.75 15.31 -6.35
C GLY A 199 5.31 15.10 -6.82
N GLY A 200 4.95 13.85 -7.09
CA GLY A 200 3.59 13.43 -7.43
C GLY A 200 2.84 12.87 -6.23
N PHE A 201 1.53 12.68 -6.41
CA PHE A 201 0.65 12.09 -5.40
C PHE A 201 1.03 10.63 -5.08
N LEU A 202 1.51 9.88 -6.09
CA LEU A 202 1.96 8.51 -5.91
C LEU A 202 3.22 8.40 -5.03
N ASP A 203 4.12 9.39 -5.09
CA ASP A 203 5.33 9.44 -4.24
C ASP A 203 5.00 9.63 -2.75
N ARG A 204 3.71 9.83 -2.39
CA ARG A 204 3.24 9.97 -1.00
C ARG A 204 2.45 8.78 -0.50
N LEU A 205 2.06 7.89 -1.39
CA LEU A 205 1.15 6.75 -1.12
C LEU A 205 1.72 5.43 -1.65
N ASP A 206 2.99 5.43 -2.04
CA ASP A 206 3.77 4.31 -2.55
C ASP A 206 3.82 3.12 -1.60
N SER A 207 4.07 3.37 -0.31
CA SER A 207 4.02 2.37 0.74
C SER A 207 2.61 1.80 0.92
N LEU A 208 1.60 2.67 0.86
CA LEU A 208 0.20 2.32 1.14
C LEU A 208 -0.42 1.49 0.03
N ILE A 209 -0.01 1.69 -1.23
CA ILE A 209 -0.43 0.88 -2.38
C ILE A 209 -0.16 -0.62 -2.14
N LEU A 210 1.01 -0.97 -1.60
CA LEU A 210 1.33 -2.37 -1.35
C LEU A 210 0.74 -2.88 -0.03
N VAL A 211 0.61 -2.03 0.99
CA VAL A 211 0.06 -2.43 2.29
C VAL A 211 -1.45 -2.73 2.20
N ALA A 212 -2.19 -1.91 1.47
CA ALA A 212 -3.65 -1.95 1.37
C ALA A 212 -4.25 -3.36 1.12
N PRO A 213 -3.84 -4.09 0.06
CA PRO A 213 -4.46 -5.38 -0.23
C PRO A 213 -4.13 -6.46 0.79
N PHE A 214 -2.93 -6.43 1.40
CA PHE A 214 -2.55 -7.39 2.43
C PHE A 214 -3.27 -7.13 3.75
N VAL A 215 -3.40 -5.86 4.13
CA VAL A 215 -4.19 -5.46 5.29
C VAL A 215 -5.65 -5.88 5.11
N TYR A 216 -6.24 -5.62 3.94
CA TYR A 216 -7.62 -6.01 3.65
C TYR A 216 -7.80 -7.54 3.78
N LEU A 217 -6.92 -8.34 3.16
CA LEU A 217 -6.97 -9.80 3.29
C LEU A 217 -6.84 -10.27 4.74
N PHE A 218 -5.87 -9.73 5.47
CA PHE A 218 -5.63 -10.09 6.86
C PHE A 218 -6.87 -9.81 7.72
N LEU A 219 -7.46 -8.63 7.58
CA LEU A 219 -8.66 -8.27 8.32
C LEU A 219 -9.86 -9.15 7.96
N GLN A 220 -10.01 -9.56 6.70
CA GLN A 220 -11.07 -10.49 6.31
C GLN A 220 -10.93 -11.89 6.92
N LEU A 221 -9.70 -12.33 7.19
CA LEU A 221 -9.42 -13.66 7.74
C LEU A 221 -9.57 -13.73 9.26
N VAL A 222 -9.30 -12.62 9.93
CA VAL A 222 -9.13 -12.56 11.39
C VAL A 222 -10.34 -11.99 12.11
N LYS A 223 -10.98 -11.04 11.46
CA LYS A 223 -12.22 -10.46 11.91
C LYS A 223 -13.30 -11.33 11.27
#